data_AF-A0A350PL17-F1
#
_entry.id   AF-A0A350PL17-F1
#
_cell.length_a   1.000
_cell.length_b   1.000
_cell.length_c   1.000
_cell.angle_alpha   90.00
_cell.angle_beta   90.00
_cell.angle_gamma   90.00
#
_symmetry.space_group_name_H-M   'P 1'
#
loop_
_entity.id
_entity.type
_entity.pdbx_description
1 polymer ?
#
loop_
_entity_poly.entity_id
_entity_poly.type
_entity_poly.pdbx_seq_one_letter_code
_entity_poly.pdbx_strand_id
1 'polypeptide(L)'
;MIHKSFTKKDLLDLIDAYEMEIEDPKSLSKKDLQIQLDDYLQLSDIPFSTEYDFNCSGDLLEYLKNEKPNIDLNYKEKGEMITLAKRILKYTRNGYSIAFTDFLDIEGIYQKGILLANHGDIPTCRRAVDELNKDPKIRNKIEVKISSKVKKEIEKKKINKESLNNRYKCEKKYVCISFD
;
A
#
# COMPACT_ATOMS: atom_id res chain seq x y z
N MET A 1 -22.02 -4.73 -8.82
CA MET A 1 -21.46 -3.73 -9.78
C MET A 1 -20.20 -3.11 -9.20
N ILE A 2 -19.07 -3.41 -9.83
CA ILE A 2 -17.72 -2.98 -9.45
C ILE A 2 -17.52 -1.49 -9.69
N HIS A 3 -16.85 -0.80 -8.75
CA HIS A 3 -16.61 0.64 -8.82
C HIS A 3 -15.72 1.02 -10.02
N LYS A 4 -15.99 2.19 -10.61
CA LYS A 4 -15.34 2.66 -11.84
C LYS A 4 -13.84 2.91 -11.71
N SER A 5 -13.34 3.14 -10.49
CA SER A 5 -11.93 3.42 -10.19
C SER A 5 -11.00 2.26 -10.52
N PHE A 6 -11.50 1.02 -10.51
CA PHE A 6 -10.69 -0.15 -10.85
C PHE A 6 -10.41 -0.18 -12.35
N THR A 7 -9.14 -0.25 -12.73
CA THR A 7 -8.72 -0.36 -14.13
C THR A 7 -8.89 -1.79 -14.64
N LYS A 8 -8.92 -2.00 -15.97
CA LYS A 8 -8.92 -3.37 -16.53
C LYS A 8 -7.73 -4.19 -16.01
N LYS A 9 -6.58 -3.54 -15.85
CA LYS A 9 -5.38 -4.16 -15.31
C LYS A 9 -5.58 -4.63 -13.86
N ASP A 10 -6.19 -3.81 -13.00
CA ASP A 10 -6.46 -4.20 -11.61
C ASP A 10 -7.36 -5.45 -11.53
N LEU A 11 -8.35 -5.55 -12.42
CA LEU A 11 -9.24 -6.71 -12.48
C LEU A 11 -8.51 -7.96 -12.97
N LEU A 12 -7.65 -7.83 -13.99
CA LEU A 12 -6.81 -8.93 -14.45
C LEU A 12 -5.84 -9.38 -13.37
N ASP A 13 -5.19 -8.45 -12.66
CA ASP A 13 -4.28 -8.77 -11.57
C ASP A 13 -5.00 -9.54 -10.43
N LEU A 14 -6.28 -9.25 -10.18
CA LEU A 14 -7.10 -10.01 -9.22
C LEU A 14 -7.46 -11.40 -9.72
N ILE A 15 -7.89 -11.52 -10.98
CA ILE A 15 -8.21 -12.81 -11.61
C ILE A 15 -6.99 -13.73 -11.59
N ASP A 16 -5.83 -13.21 -11.97
CA ASP A 16 -4.56 -13.93 -11.98
C ASP A 16 -4.13 -14.30 -10.54
N ALA A 17 -4.25 -13.38 -9.57
CA ALA A 17 -3.81 -13.62 -8.19
C ALA A 17 -4.67 -14.62 -7.40
N TYR A 18 -5.92 -14.81 -7.83
CA TYR A 18 -6.86 -15.76 -7.24
C TYR A 18 -7.10 -16.98 -8.16
N GLU A 19 -6.39 -17.09 -9.28
CA GLU A 19 -6.53 -18.17 -10.26
C GLU A 19 -7.99 -18.42 -10.66
N MET A 20 -8.76 -17.35 -10.87
CA MET A 20 -10.19 -17.45 -11.18
C MET A 20 -10.42 -18.03 -12.58
N GLU A 21 -11.37 -18.95 -12.69
CA GLU A 21 -11.71 -19.64 -13.95
C GLU A 21 -12.57 -18.76 -14.87
N ILE A 22 -12.00 -17.64 -15.33
CA ILE A 22 -12.62 -16.76 -16.33
C ILE A 22 -11.99 -17.04 -17.69
N GLU A 23 -12.80 -17.26 -18.71
CA GLU A 23 -12.34 -17.58 -20.07
C GLU A 23 -11.77 -16.33 -20.76
N ASP A 24 -10.53 -16.44 -21.25
CA ASP A 24 -9.82 -15.39 -22.00
C ASP A 24 -9.98 -13.96 -21.47
N PRO A 25 -9.68 -13.69 -20.18
CA PRO A 25 -10.00 -12.42 -19.53
C PRO A 25 -9.28 -11.23 -20.17
N LYS A 26 -8.12 -11.48 -20.81
CA LYS A 26 -7.34 -10.46 -21.53
C LYS A 26 -8.05 -9.95 -22.78
N SER A 27 -8.87 -10.77 -23.43
CA SER A 27 -9.61 -10.42 -24.65
C SER A 27 -10.82 -9.52 -24.36
N LEU A 28 -11.41 -9.64 -23.17
CA LEU A 28 -12.67 -8.98 -22.78
C LEU A 28 -12.53 -7.46 -22.65
N SER A 29 -13.62 -6.73 -22.90
CA SER A 29 -13.66 -5.30 -22.58
C SER A 29 -13.71 -5.10 -21.06
N LYS A 30 -13.40 -3.89 -20.55
CA LYS A 30 -13.50 -3.60 -19.11
C LYS A 30 -14.90 -3.89 -18.57
N LYS A 31 -15.95 -3.57 -19.34
CA LYS A 31 -17.35 -3.78 -18.91
C LYS A 31 -17.68 -5.25 -18.83
N ASP A 32 -17.30 -6.02 -19.84
CA ASP A 32 -17.59 -7.46 -19.88
C ASP A 32 -16.81 -8.20 -18.79
N LEU A 33 -15.55 -7.80 -18.57
CA LEU A 33 -14.73 -8.33 -17.48
C LEU A 33 -15.34 -8.03 -16.11
N GLN A 34 -15.94 -6.84 -15.93
CA GLN A 34 -16.63 -6.51 -14.68
C GLN A 34 -17.87 -7.37 -14.46
N ILE A 35 -18.63 -7.67 -15.52
CA ILE A 35 -19.84 -8.50 -15.43
C ILE A 35 -19.44 -9.93 -15.08
N GLN A 36 -18.52 -10.53 -15.85
CA GLN A 36 -18.09 -11.91 -15.61
C GLN A 36 -17.45 -12.10 -14.24
N LEU A 37 -16.69 -11.11 -13.76
CA LEU A 37 -16.11 -11.16 -12.41
C LEU A 37 -17.19 -11.03 -11.32
N ASP A 38 -18.18 -10.14 -11.48
CA ASP A 38 -19.29 -10.00 -10.52
C ASP A 38 -20.11 -11.31 -10.48
N ASP A 39 -20.40 -11.91 -11.65
CA ASP A 39 -21.12 -13.19 -11.76
C ASP A 39 -20.32 -14.34 -11.12
N TYR A 40 -19.02 -14.44 -11.39
CA TYR A 40 -18.15 -15.45 -10.79
C TYR A 40 -18.15 -15.36 -9.26
N LEU A 41 -17.98 -14.15 -8.72
CA LEU A 41 -17.94 -13.92 -7.27
C LEU A 41 -19.30 -14.15 -6.58
N GLN A 42 -20.41 -14.09 -7.32
CA GLN A 42 -21.74 -14.44 -6.81
C GLN A 42 -21.99 -15.96 -6.81
N LEU A 43 -21.37 -16.71 -7.72
CA LEU A 43 -21.60 -18.14 -7.92
C LEU A 43 -20.57 -19.03 -7.19
N SER A 44 -19.33 -18.56 -7.07
CA SER A 44 -18.20 -19.31 -6.54
C SER A 44 -17.44 -18.49 -5.50
N ASP A 45 -16.77 -19.20 -4.59
CA ASP A 45 -15.85 -18.57 -3.64
C ASP A 45 -14.46 -18.41 -4.27
N ILE A 46 -13.65 -17.51 -3.72
CA ILE A 46 -12.29 -17.26 -4.19
C ILE A 46 -11.29 -18.22 -3.54
N PRO A 47 -10.29 -18.72 -4.29
CA PRO A 47 -9.16 -19.44 -3.71
C PRO A 47 -8.33 -18.59 -2.74
N PHE A 48 -7.45 -19.22 -1.97
CA PHE A 48 -6.52 -18.46 -1.14
C PHE A 48 -5.45 -17.77 -2.00
N SER A 49 -5.27 -16.45 -1.81
CA SER A 49 -4.19 -15.69 -2.45
C SER A 49 -3.15 -15.23 -1.44
N THR A 50 -1.87 -15.40 -1.80
CA THR A 50 -0.79 -14.77 -1.03
C THR A 50 -0.66 -13.28 -1.30
N GLU A 51 -1.26 -12.75 -2.38
CA GLU A 51 -1.09 -11.35 -2.81
C GLU A 51 -2.09 -10.38 -2.17
N TYR A 52 -3.28 -10.86 -1.81
CA TYR A 52 -4.38 -10.04 -1.31
C TYR A 52 -5.01 -10.64 -0.04
N ASP A 53 -5.50 -9.80 0.88
CA ASP A 53 -6.03 -10.20 2.21
C ASP A 53 -7.50 -10.68 2.22
N PHE A 54 -8.10 -10.95 1.07
CA PHE A 54 -9.51 -11.37 1.02
C PHE A 54 -9.59 -12.88 1.21
N ASN A 55 -10.45 -13.33 2.14
CA ASN A 55 -10.59 -14.75 2.47
C ASN A 55 -11.82 -15.40 1.83
N CYS A 56 -12.77 -14.58 1.37
CA CYS A 56 -13.97 -15.04 0.67
C CYS A 56 -14.38 -14.05 -0.43
N SER A 57 -15.22 -14.52 -1.35
CA SER A 57 -15.75 -13.73 -2.46
C SER A 57 -16.54 -12.53 -1.98
N GLY A 58 -17.22 -12.62 -0.84
CA GLY A 58 -17.95 -11.52 -0.20
C GLY A 58 -17.05 -10.33 0.15
N ASP A 59 -15.91 -10.59 0.80
CA ASP A 59 -14.92 -9.56 1.17
C ASP A 59 -14.37 -8.84 -0.06
N LEU A 60 -14.03 -9.62 -1.10
CA LEU A 60 -13.51 -9.07 -2.34
C LEU A 60 -14.58 -8.25 -3.08
N LEU A 61 -15.83 -8.70 -3.08
CA LEU A 61 -16.94 -8.02 -3.72
C LEU A 61 -17.27 -6.70 -3.00
N GLU A 62 -17.21 -6.67 -1.66
CA GLU A 62 -17.33 -5.44 -0.88
C GLU A 62 -16.18 -4.46 -1.17
N TYR A 63 -14.95 -4.95 -1.24
CA TYR A 63 -13.81 -4.13 -1.65
C TYR A 63 -13.99 -3.54 -3.05
N LEU A 64 -14.44 -4.33 -4.01
CA LEU A 64 -14.65 -3.92 -5.39
C LEU A 64 -15.83 -2.95 -5.57
N LYS A 65 -16.78 -2.90 -4.64
CA LYS A 65 -17.88 -1.92 -4.63
C LYS A 65 -17.43 -0.52 -4.21
N ASN A 66 -16.35 -0.42 -3.43
CA ASN A 66 -15.84 0.84 -2.91
C ASN A 66 -14.81 1.49 -3.86
N GLU A 67 -14.55 2.78 -3.66
CA GLU A 67 -13.49 3.46 -4.42
C GLU A 67 -12.11 2.88 -4.06
N LYS A 68 -11.26 2.74 -5.08
CA LYS A 68 -9.87 2.29 -4.90
C LYS A 68 -9.18 3.21 -3.89
N PRO A 69 -8.51 2.69 -2.85
CA PRO A 69 -7.95 3.50 -1.78
C PRO A 69 -6.86 4.47 -2.25
N ASN A 70 -6.22 4.18 -3.39
CA ASN A 70 -5.21 5.01 -4.01
C ASN A 70 -5.56 5.39 -5.45
N ILE A 71 -5.09 6.57 -5.84
CA ILE A 71 -5.22 7.07 -7.20
C ILE A 71 -3.97 6.66 -7.99
N ASP A 72 -4.18 5.97 -9.10
CA ASP A 72 -3.11 5.66 -10.04
C ASP A 72 -2.64 6.92 -10.74
N LEU A 73 -1.32 7.10 -10.79
CA LEU A 73 -0.67 8.22 -11.45
C LEU A 73 -0.04 7.75 -12.76
N ASN A 74 -0.05 8.62 -13.77
CA ASN A 74 0.75 8.40 -14.96
C ASN A 74 2.25 8.51 -14.65
N TYR A 75 3.11 8.13 -15.60
CA TYR A 75 4.56 8.14 -15.41
C TYR A 75 5.14 9.51 -15.02
N LYS A 76 4.67 10.58 -15.67
CA LYS A 76 5.08 11.97 -15.40
C LYS A 76 4.62 12.42 -14.01
N GLU A 77 3.34 12.22 -13.70
CA GLU A 77 2.74 12.58 -12.40
C GLU A 77 3.43 11.84 -11.24
N LYS A 78 3.78 10.57 -11.45
CA LYS A 78 4.55 9.79 -10.48
C LYS A 78 5.92 10.42 -10.22
N GLY A 79 6.60 10.89 -11.27
CA GLY A 79 7.86 11.63 -11.15
C GLY A 79 7.71 12.94 -10.38
N GLU A 80 6.64 13.68 -10.62
CA GLU A 80 6.30 14.91 -9.89
C GLU A 80 6.04 14.65 -8.40
N MET A 81 5.25 13.62 -8.07
CA MET A 81 4.99 13.23 -6.68
C MET A 81 6.25 12.78 -5.95
N ILE A 82 7.13 12.03 -6.60
CA ILE A 82 8.41 11.63 -6.02
C ILE A 82 9.29 12.87 -5.76
N THR A 83 9.29 13.83 -6.67
CA THR A 83 10.06 15.07 -6.51
C THR A 83 9.51 15.90 -5.35
N LEU A 84 8.19 16.03 -5.25
CA LEU A 84 7.53 16.68 -4.12
C LEU A 84 7.85 15.98 -2.79
N ALA A 85 7.77 14.65 -2.74
CA ALA A 85 8.12 13.86 -1.56
C ALA A 85 9.57 14.08 -1.13
N LYS A 86 10.51 14.18 -2.08
CA LYS A 86 11.92 14.51 -1.78
C LYS A 86 12.08 15.90 -1.18
N ARG A 87 11.29 16.88 -1.61
CA ARG A 87 11.30 18.24 -1.03
C ARG A 87 10.80 18.23 0.42
N ILE A 88 9.72 17.50 0.71
CA ILE A 88 9.25 17.31 2.11
C ILE A 88 10.29 16.56 2.94
N LEU A 89 10.94 15.54 2.38
CA LEU A 89 12.03 14.84 3.08
C LEU A 89 13.22 15.76 3.37
N LYS A 90 13.55 16.72 2.48
CA LYS A 90 14.56 17.74 2.74
C LYS A 90 14.16 18.64 3.92
N TYR A 91 12.90 19.07 3.96
CA TYR A 91 12.35 19.85 5.07
C TYR A 91 12.48 19.11 6.41
N THR A 92 12.01 17.86 6.47
CA THR A 92 12.02 17.05 7.70
C THR A 92 13.45 16.75 8.18
N ARG A 93 14.38 16.46 7.26
CA ARG A 93 15.79 16.19 7.58
C ARG A 93 16.58 17.41 8.01
N ASN A 94 16.19 18.61 7.59
CA ASN A 94 16.81 19.87 7.99
C ASN A 94 16.23 20.42 9.30
N GLY A 95 15.79 19.55 10.21
CA GLY A 95 15.25 19.92 11.51
C GLY A 95 13.94 20.71 11.42
N TYR A 96 13.10 20.42 10.40
CA TYR A 96 11.81 21.10 10.20
C TYR A 96 11.93 22.62 10.01
N SER A 97 13.05 23.06 9.43
CA SER A 97 13.30 24.47 9.12
C SER A 97 12.87 24.81 7.69
N ILE A 98 11.96 25.76 7.55
CA ILE A 98 11.42 26.22 6.26
C ILE A 98 12.49 26.98 5.47
N ALA A 99 13.41 27.66 6.16
CA ALA A 99 14.45 28.49 5.54
C ALA A 99 15.35 27.75 4.54
N PHE A 100 15.43 26.42 4.62
CA PHE A 100 16.25 25.59 3.72
C PHE A 100 15.43 24.92 2.60
N THR A 101 14.21 25.39 2.36
CA THR A 101 13.23 24.77 1.48
C THR A 101 12.51 25.80 0.61
N ASP A 102 11.88 25.33 -0.47
CA ASP A 102 11.11 26.18 -1.38
C ASP A 102 9.66 26.38 -0.91
N PHE A 103 9.34 25.97 0.32
CA PHE A 103 8.01 26.12 0.91
C PHE A 103 7.87 27.50 1.54
N LEU A 104 6.67 28.09 1.41
CA LEU A 104 6.37 29.41 1.98
C LEU A 104 6.03 29.30 3.47
N ASP A 105 5.25 28.28 3.83
CA ASP A 105 4.68 28.10 5.15
C ASP A 105 4.47 26.61 5.50
N ILE A 106 4.15 26.38 6.78
CA ILE A 106 3.92 25.03 7.31
C ILE A 106 2.61 24.46 6.76
N GLU A 107 1.59 25.31 6.59
CA GLU A 107 0.29 24.88 6.05
C GLU A 107 0.44 24.36 4.62
N GLY A 108 1.22 25.04 3.77
CA GLY A 108 1.56 24.55 2.45
C GLY A 108 2.25 23.18 2.50
N ILE A 109 3.17 22.95 3.43
CA ILE A 109 3.83 21.65 3.61
C ILE A 109 2.80 20.59 4.03
N TYR A 110 1.90 20.92 4.95
CA TYR A 110 0.86 20.02 5.44
C TYR A 110 -0.09 19.59 4.31
N GLN A 111 -0.57 20.54 3.50
CA GLN A 111 -1.42 20.25 2.34
C GLN A 111 -0.71 19.36 1.30
N LYS A 112 0.60 19.60 1.06
CA LYS A 112 1.39 18.71 0.21
C LYS A 112 1.57 17.32 0.85
N GLY A 113 1.66 17.23 2.17
CA GLY A 113 1.66 15.97 2.91
C GLY A 113 0.37 15.16 2.70
N ILE A 114 -0.80 15.81 2.78
CA ILE A 114 -2.10 15.17 2.51
C ILE A 114 -2.15 14.65 1.07
N LEU A 115 -1.66 15.44 0.11
CA LEU A 115 -1.60 15.02 -1.29
C LEU A 115 -0.73 13.75 -1.45
N LEU A 116 0.45 13.70 -0.82
CA LEU A 116 1.32 12.53 -0.86
C LEU A 116 0.71 11.30 -0.18
N ALA A 117 -0.08 11.51 0.87
CA ALA A 117 -0.75 10.43 1.60
C ALA A 117 -1.77 9.66 0.75
N ASN A 118 -2.37 10.28 -0.29
CA ASN A 118 -3.22 9.57 -1.25
C ASN A 118 -2.43 8.65 -2.21
N HIS A 119 -1.11 8.80 -2.27
CA HIS A 119 -0.21 8.00 -3.09
C HIS A 119 0.71 7.13 -2.23
N GLY A 120 0.12 6.54 -1.19
CA GLY A 120 0.81 5.69 -0.24
C GLY A 120 1.38 4.40 -0.84
N ASP A 121 1.08 4.03 -2.08
CA ASP A 121 1.75 2.90 -2.73
C ASP A 121 3.21 3.21 -3.10
N ILE A 122 3.56 4.50 -3.25
CA ILE A 122 4.92 4.95 -3.54
C ILE A 122 5.74 5.01 -2.24
N PRO A 123 6.84 4.23 -2.11
CA PRO A 123 7.62 4.17 -0.86
C PRO A 123 8.23 5.50 -0.42
N THR A 124 8.55 6.39 -1.37
CA THR A 124 9.09 7.72 -1.07
C THR A 124 8.01 8.65 -0.49
N CYS A 125 6.77 8.56 -1.00
CA CYS A 125 5.63 9.31 -0.49
C CYS A 125 5.30 8.88 0.94
N ARG A 126 5.19 7.57 1.21
CA ARG A 126 4.99 7.05 2.57
C ARG A 126 6.02 7.58 3.55
N ARG A 127 7.31 7.42 3.21
CA ARG A 127 8.41 7.90 4.06
C ARG A 127 8.34 9.40 4.32
N ALA A 128 7.98 10.19 3.31
CA ALA A 128 7.86 11.64 3.48
C ALA A 128 6.74 12.00 4.48
N VAL A 129 5.58 11.34 4.38
CA VAL A 129 4.45 11.56 5.31
C VAL A 129 4.79 11.06 6.71
N ASP A 130 5.41 9.88 6.84
CA ASP A 130 5.82 9.31 8.12
C ASP A 130 6.81 10.22 8.86
N GLU A 131 7.79 10.80 8.16
CA GLU A 131 8.74 11.77 8.75
C GLU A 131 8.08 13.12 9.05
N LEU A 132 7.12 13.55 8.21
CA LEU A 132 6.38 14.79 8.43
C LEU A 132 5.49 14.71 9.67
N ASN A 133 4.87 13.56 9.93
CA ASN A 133 4.06 13.30 11.13
C ASN A 133 4.87 13.34 12.44
N LYS A 134 6.21 13.37 12.37
CA LYS A 134 7.09 13.58 13.53
C LYS A 134 7.37 15.06 13.81
N ASP A 135 7.03 15.96 12.89
CA ASP A 135 7.18 17.40 13.08
C ASP A 135 6.24 17.87 14.21
N PRO A 136 6.75 18.46 15.31
CA PRO A 136 5.91 18.95 16.40
C PRO A 136 4.94 20.07 15.97
N LYS A 137 5.17 20.72 14.82
CA LYS A 137 4.29 21.76 14.28
C LYS A 137 3.04 21.18 13.61
N ILE A 138 3.07 19.90 13.24
CA ILE A 138 1.93 19.20 12.63
C ILE A 138 1.06 18.62 13.75
N ARG A 139 -0.08 19.27 13.99
CA ARG A 139 -1.03 18.86 15.04
C ARG A 139 -1.83 17.63 14.65
N ASN A 140 -2.29 17.60 13.40
CA ASN A 140 -3.11 16.53 12.86
C ASN A 140 -2.23 15.56 12.08
N LYS A 141 -2.12 14.33 12.55
CA LYS A 141 -1.33 13.31 11.86
C LYS A 141 -2.03 12.90 10.58
N ILE A 142 -1.26 12.82 9.51
CA ILE A 142 -1.73 12.45 8.19
C ILE A 142 -1.71 10.92 8.07
N GLU A 143 -2.85 10.32 7.82
CA GLU A 143 -2.95 8.89 7.55
C GLU A 143 -2.66 8.59 6.08
N VAL A 144 -1.79 7.62 5.82
CA VAL A 144 -1.36 7.24 4.48
C VAL A 144 -2.28 6.16 3.92
N LYS A 145 -2.86 6.40 2.75
CA LYS A 145 -3.72 5.43 2.05
C LYS A 145 -2.87 4.46 1.24
N ILE A 146 -2.93 3.18 1.59
CA ILE A 146 -2.13 2.10 0.97
C ILE A 146 -3.10 1.04 0.43
N SER A 147 -2.82 0.52 -0.76
CA SER A 147 -3.59 -0.58 -1.34
C SER A 147 -3.35 -1.90 -0.59
N SER A 148 -4.36 -2.79 -0.59
CA SER A 148 -4.30 -4.10 0.09
C SER A 148 -3.07 -4.92 -0.36
N LYS A 149 -2.78 -4.93 -1.65
CA LYS A 149 -1.59 -5.57 -2.23
C LYS A 149 -0.28 -5.05 -1.65
N VAL A 150 -0.09 -3.73 -1.65
CA VAL A 150 1.13 -3.11 -1.13
C VAL A 150 1.26 -3.29 0.38
N LYS A 151 0.14 -3.30 1.11
CA LYS A 151 0.12 -3.61 2.55
C LYS A 151 0.69 -5.01 2.82
N LYS A 152 0.20 -6.03 2.11
CA LYS A 152 0.75 -7.40 2.18
C LYS A 152 2.22 -7.47 1.81
N GLU A 153 2.65 -6.79 0.75
CA GLU A 153 4.07 -6.77 0.37
C GLU A 153 4.96 -6.19 1.47
N ILE A 154 4.51 -5.13 2.15
CA ILE A 154 5.24 -4.53 3.27
C ILE A 154 5.32 -5.50 4.44
N GLU A 155 4.23 -6.20 4.76
CA GLU A 155 4.19 -7.20 5.83
C GLU A 155 5.11 -8.38 5.54
N LYS A 156 5.07 -8.94 4.32
CA LYS A 156 6.01 -9.98 3.88
C LYS A 156 7.47 -9.53 4.02
N LYS A 157 7.79 -8.29 3.63
CA LYS A 157 9.14 -7.71 3.79
C LYS A 157 9.55 -7.54 5.26
N LYS A 158 8.62 -7.23 6.16
CA LYS A 158 8.89 -7.14 7.60
C LYS A 158 9.20 -8.51 8.18
N ILE A 159 8.37 -9.53 7.90
CA ILE A 159 8.57 -10.91 8.34
C ILE A 159 9.95 -11.42 7.88
N ASN A 160 10.28 -11.20 6.60
CA ASN A 160 11.58 -11.60 6.07
C ASN A 160 12.74 -10.88 6.76
N LYS A 161 12.60 -9.60 7.10
CA LYS A 161 13.64 -8.86 7.82
C LYS A 161 13.80 -9.34 9.27
N GLU A 162 12.72 -9.77 9.90
CA GLU A 162 12.74 -10.33 11.25
C GLU A 162 13.36 -11.72 11.28
N SER A 163 13.06 -12.58 10.30
CA SER A 163 13.64 -13.92 10.19
C SER A 163 15.11 -13.90 9.78
N LEU A 164 15.54 -12.94 8.95
CA LEU A 164 16.94 -12.77 8.52
C LEU A 164 17.83 -12.06 9.55
N ASN A 165 17.25 -11.53 10.63
CA ASN A 165 18.03 -10.96 11.71
C ASN A 165 18.68 -12.11 12.50
N ASN A 166 19.90 -12.51 12.12
CA ASN A 166 20.85 -13.25 12.95
C ASN A 166 21.25 -12.39 14.17
N ARG A 167 20.28 -12.07 15.04
CA ARG A 167 20.53 -11.40 16.31
C ARG A 167 20.93 -12.47 17.31
N TYR A 168 21.99 -12.19 18.06
CA TYR A 168 22.34 -12.95 19.24
C TYR A 168 21.11 -13.06 20.16
N LYS A 169 20.65 -14.29 20.40
CA LYS A 169 19.49 -14.58 21.24
C LYS A 169 20.00 -15.08 22.59
N CYS A 170 19.93 -14.24 23.61
CA CYS A 170 20.29 -14.63 24.96
C CYS A 170 19.04 -15.21 25.64
N GLU A 171 19.05 -16.51 25.95
CA GLU A 171 17.95 -17.19 26.63
C GLU A 171 18.46 -17.74 27.98
N LYS A 172 17.81 -17.38 29.09
CA LYS A 172 18.09 -17.99 30.40
C LYS A 172 17.35 -19.32 30.49
N LYS A 173 18.09 -20.42 30.59
CA LYS A 173 17.55 -21.78 30.77
C LYS A 173 18.33 -22.51 31.85
N TYR A 174 17.64 -23.37 32.60
CA TYR A 174 18.30 -24.32 33.48
C TYR A 174 18.88 -25.46 32.64
N VAL A 175 20.19 -25.65 32.73
CA VAL A 175 20.91 -26.74 32.06
C VAL A 175 21.32 -27.72 33.14
N CYS A 176 20.86 -28.97 33.04
CA CYS A 176 21.33 -30.04 33.91
C CYS A 176 22.60 -30.62 33.29
N ILE A 177 23.71 -30.57 34.02
CA ILE A 177 24.99 -31.16 33.59
C ILE A 177 25.28 -32.31 34.55
N SER A 178 25.38 -33.52 33.99
CA SER A 178 25.78 -34.74 34.70
C SER A 178 27.17 -35.17 34.25
N PHE A 179 27.98 -35.65 35.18
CA PHE A 179 29.29 -36.25 34.90
C PHE A 179 29.27 -37.70 35.38
N ASP A 180 29.88 -38.60 34.60
CA ASP A 180 30.09 -40.02 34.93
C ASP A 180 31.16 -40.21 36.01
#